data_AF-B4NUP4-F1
#
_entry.id   AF-B4NUP4-F1
#
_cell.length_a   1.000
_cell.length_b   1.000
_cell.length_c   1.000
_cell.angle_alpha   90.00
_cell.angle_beta   90.00
_cell.angle_gamma   90.00
#
_symmetry.space_group_name_H-M   'P 1'
#
loop_
_entity.id
_entity.type
_entity.pdbx_description
1 polymer ?
#
loop_
_entity_poly.entity_id
_entity_poly.type
_entity_poly.pdbx_seq_one_letter_code
_entity_poly.pdbx_strand_id
1 'polypeptide(L)'
;MPYGHTGVEMLLDRGNKHTYIQCIHQKLYHLTQGDYEEFASIVVAARAAFQITPEGNAQFKDWLQSIKRSKSCKKELWSQINAALQSNSK
;
A
#
# COMPACT_ATOMS: atom_id res chain seq x y z
N MET A 1 6.24 17.98 22.71
CA MET A 1 5.61 16.74 22.20
C MET A 1 5.87 16.69 20.70
N PRO A 2 6.29 15.54 20.16
CA PRO A 2 6.91 15.44 18.83
C PRO A 2 5.90 15.78 17.73
N TYR A 3 6.13 16.94 17.11
CA TYR A 3 5.56 17.33 15.84
C TYR A 3 6.27 16.51 14.75
N GLY A 4 5.58 15.53 14.17
CA GLY A 4 6.18 14.72 13.12
C GLY A 4 5.24 13.77 12.38
N HIS A 5 3.95 13.68 12.75
CA HIS A 5 3.04 12.81 12.02
C HIS A 5 2.42 13.52 10.81
N THR A 6 3.02 13.21 9.67
CA THR A 6 2.57 13.43 8.30
C THR A 6 1.05 13.25 8.16
N GLY A 7 0.39 14.19 7.47
CA GLY A 7 -1.07 14.30 7.33
C GLY A 7 -1.83 13.11 6.74
N VAL A 8 -1.14 12.01 6.43
CA VAL A 8 -1.74 10.70 6.13
C VAL A 8 -2.41 10.05 7.36
N GLU A 9 -1.96 10.35 8.59
CA GLU A 9 -2.57 9.81 9.81
C GLU A 9 -3.99 10.33 10.05
N MET A 10 -4.23 11.60 9.72
CA MET A 10 -5.55 12.24 9.86
C MET A 10 -6.59 11.74 8.83
N LEU A 11 -6.13 11.19 7.71
CA LEU A 11 -7.00 10.62 6.67
C LEU A 11 -7.48 9.20 7.00
N LEU A 12 -6.77 8.48 7.86
CA LEU A 12 -7.13 7.10 8.23
C LEU A 12 -8.07 7.03 9.44
N ASP A 13 -8.01 8.00 10.35
CA ASP A 13 -8.89 8.11 11.51
C ASP A 13 -10.37 8.33 11.10
N ARG A 14 -10.63 9.04 10.00
CA ARG A 14 -11.99 9.32 9.49
C ARG A 14 -12.65 8.21 8.63
N GLY A 15 -12.32 6.94 8.86
CA GLY A 15 -13.20 5.83 8.42
C GLY A 15 -13.11 5.36 6.96
N ASN A 16 -12.05 5.69 6.20
CA ASN A 16 -11.96 5.34 4.77
C ASN A 16 -11.12 4.08 4.43
N LYS A 17 -10.88 3.18 5.40
CA LYS A 17 -10.13 1.92 5.17
C LYS A 17 -10.77 1.04 4.09
N HIS A 18 -12.09 0.95 4.08
CA HIS A 18 -12.83 0.05 3.18
C HIS A 18 -12.84 0.57 1.74
N THR A 19 -13.04 1.89 1.54
CA THR A 19 -12.99 2.53 0.22
C THR A 19 -11.59 2.40 -0.38
N TYR A 20 -10.54 2.58 0.42
CA TYR A 20 -9.16 2.51 -0.05
C TYR A 20 -8.79 1.12 -0.57
N ILE A 21 -9.06 0.05 0.18
CA ILE A 21 -8.74 -1.32 -0.28
C ILE A 21 -9.54 -1.69 -1.53
N GLN A 22 -10.82 -1.32 -1.62
CA GLN A 22 -11.62 -1.55 -2.83
C GLN A 22 -11.10 -0.77 -4.04
N CYS A 23 -10.70 0.49 -3.85
CA CYS A 23 -10.07 1.29 -4.90
C CYS A 23 -8.79 0.63 -5.42
N ILE A 24 -7.95 0.09 -4.52
CA ILE A 24 -6.73 -0.59 -4.94
C ILE A 24 -7.04 -1.86 -5.71
N HIS A 25 -8.03 -2.64 -5.27
CA HIS A 25 -8.48 -3.83 -5.99
C HIS A 25 -8.89 -3.49 -7.43
N GLN A 26 -9.70 -2.46 -7.64
CA GLN A 26 -10.06 -2.01 -9.00
C GLN A 26 -8.84 -1.57 -9.82
N LYS A 27 -7.93 -0.79 -9.24
CA LYS A 27 -6.71 -0.33 -9.91
C LYS A 27 -5.79 -1.49 -10.31
N LEU A 28 -5.79 -2.57 -9.54
CA LEU A 28 -5.01 -3.79 -9.80
C LEU A 28 -5.48 -4.55 -11.05
N TYR A 29 -6.76 -4.47 -11.41
CA TYR A 29 -7.33 -5.11 -12.61
C TYR A 29 -7.03 -4.34 -13.90
N HIS A 30 -6.80 -3.03 -13.83
CA HIS A 30 -6.50 -2.17 -14.98
C HIS A 30 -5.04 -1.72 -15.05
N LEU A 31 -4.17 -2.33 -14.24
CA LEU A 31 -2.80 -1.89 -14.04
C LEU A 31 -1.98 -1.98 -15.32
N THR A 32 -1.57 -0.84 -15.88
CA THR A 32 -0.65 -0.77 -17.02
C THR A 32 0.78 -0.51 -16.54
N GLN A 33 1.76 -0.67 -17.44
CA GLN A 33 3.18 -0.50 -17.10
C GLN A 33 3.50 0.94 -16.64
N GLY A 34 2.73 1.94 -17.11
CA GLY A 34 2.86 3.34 -16.67
C GLY A 34 2.35 3.57 -15.23
N ASP A 35 1.51 2.68 -14.69
CA ASP A 35 0.91 2.82 -13.37
C ASP A 35 1.75 2.17 -12.25
N TYR A 36 2.89 1.54 -12.58
CA TYR A 36 3.66 0.75 -11.63
C TYR A 36 4.26 1.59 -10.49
N GLU A 37 4.78 2.78 -10.80
CA GLU A 37 5.28 3.71 -9.79
C GLU A 37 4.17 4.19 -8.86
N GLU A 38 3.02 4.55 -9.42
CA GLU A 38 1.87 5.00 -8.65
C GLU A 38 1.35 3.88 -7.74
N PHE A 39 1.30 2.65 -8.25
CA PHE A 39 0.92 1.49 -7.46
C PHE A 39 1.92 1.18 -6.34
N ALA A 40 3.22 1.30 -6.59
CA ALA A 40 4.23 1.15 -5.55
C ALA A 40 4.05 2.20 -4.44
N SER A 41 3.76 3.46 -4.79
CA SER A 41 3.45 4.52 -3.83
C SER A 41 2.19 4.23 -3.00
N ILE A 42 1.14 3.70 -3.64
CA ILE A 42 -0.09 3.24 -2.98
C ILE A 42 0.21 2.13 -1.95
N VAL A 43 1.07 1.16 -2.30
CA VAL A 43 1.45 0.06 -1.39
C VAL A 43 2.22 0.58 -0.17
N VAL A 44 3.08 1.59 -0.36
CA VAL A 44 3.78 2.25 0.74
C VAL A 44 2.82 3.01 1.66
N ALA A 45 1.89 3.78 1.09
CA ALA A 45 0.86 4.48 1.83
C ALA A 45 -0.06 3.50 2.59
N ALA A 46 -0.40 2.37 1.95
CA ALA A 46 -1.14 1.28 2.59
C ALA A 46 -0.37 0.73 3.79
N ARG A 47 0.95 0.46 3.64
CA ARG A 47 1.78 -0.02 4.76
C ARG A 47 1.70 0.93 5.96
N ALA A 48 1.90 2.24 5.73
CA ALA A 48 1.80 3.23 6.79
C ALA A 48 0.43 3.20 7.46
N ALA A 49 -0.64 3.10 6.67
CA ALA A 49 -2.00 3.00 7.19
C ALA A 49 -2.25 1.72 8.02
N PHE A 50 -1.74 0.58 7.57
CA PHE A 50 -1.83 -0.68 8.30
C PHE A 50 -0.99 -0.67 9.57
N GLN A 51 0.17 0.01 9.60
CA GLN A 51 1.00 0.08 10.82
C GLN A 51 0.34 0.85 11.97
N ILE A 52 -0.67 1.68 11.70
CA ILE A 52 -1.43 2.42 12.72
C ILE A 52 -2.31 1.48 13.57
N THR A 53 -2.80 0.38 13.00
CA THR A 53 -3.60 -0.58 13.76
C THR A 53 -2.73 -1.70 14.35
N PRO A 54 -3.06 -2.18 15.57
CA PRO A 54 -2.31 -3.27 16.20
C PRO A 54 -2.31 -4.56 15.36
N GLU A 55 -3.37 -4.79 14.59
CA GLU A 55 -3.50 -5.95 13.69
C GLU A 55 -3.00 -5.69 12.26
N GLY A 56 -2.69 -4.44 11.90
CA GLY A 56 -2.49 -4.12 10.49
C GLY A 56 -1.17 -4.64 9.95
N ASN A 57 -0.16 -4.93 10.78
CA ASN A 57 1.03 -5.64 10.32
C ASN A 57 0.70 -7.04 9.77
N ALA A 58 -0.29 -7.73 10.35
CA ALA A 58 -0.78 -9.01 9.82
C ALA A 58 -1.63 -8.80 8.56
N GLN A 59 -2.54 -7.82 8.56
CA GLN A 59 -3.38 -7.51 7.39
C GLN A 59 -2.57 -7.06 6.17
N PHE A 60 -1.54 -6.24 6.36
CA PHE A 60 -0.65 -5.82 5.29
C PHE A 60 0.08 -7.01 4.68
N LYS A 61 0.56 -7.95 5.50
CA LYS A 61 1.24 -9.17 5.01
C LYS A 61 0.30 -10.03 4.16
N ASP A 62 -0.94 -10.21 4.61
CA ASP A 62 -1.94 -10.99 3.87
C ASP A 62 -2.31 -10.30 2.54
N TRP A 63 -2.58 -9.00 2.60
CA TRP A 63 -2.86 -8.18 1.42
C TRP A 63 -1.70 -8.19 0.42
N LEU A 64 -0.46 -8.04 0.88
CA LEU A 64 0.74 -8.06 0.05
C LEU A 64 0.94 -9.43 -0.61
N GLN A 65 0.65 -10.53 0.09
CA GLN A 65 0.63 -11.88 -0.48
C GLN A 65 -0.44 -12.03 -1.57
N SER A 66 -1.64 -11.45 -1.35
CA SER A 66 -2.71 -11.44 -2.35
C SER A 66 -2.28 -10.70 -3.62
N ILE A 67 -1.64 -9.53 -3.49
CA ILE A 67 -1.07 -8.77 -4.61
C ILE A 67 -0.04 -9.63 -5.36
N LYS A 68 0.92 -10.24 -4.65
CA LYS A 68 1.97 -11.07 -5.25
C LYS A 68 1.40 -12.26 -6.02
N ARG A 69 0.30 -12.86 -5.54
CA ARG A 69 -0.39 -13.97 -6.22
C ARG A 69 -1.29 -13.53 -7.37
N SER A 70 -1.56 -12.23 -7.49
CA SER A 70 -2.40 -11.70 -8.57
C SER A 70 -1.70 -11.77 -9.92
N LYS A 71 -2.46 -12.13 -10.97
CA LYS A 71 -1.97 -12.26 -12.37
C LYS A 71 -1.41 -10.94 -12.92
N SER A 72 -1.93 -9.80 -12.46
CA SER A 72 -1.46 -8.46 -12.85
C SER A 72 -0.10 -8.10 -12.24
N CYS A 73 0.30 -8.77 -11.16
CA CYS A 73 1.54 -8.48 -10.46
C CYS A 73 2.73 -9.14 -11.17
N LYS A 74 3.28 -8.42 -12.15
CA LYS A 74 4.49 -8.84 -12.85
C LYS A 74 5.72 -8.73 -11.94
N LYS A 75 6.77 -9.50 -12.27
CA LYS A 75 8.05 -9.49 -11.55
C LYS A 75 8.63 -8.08 -11.39
N GLU A 76 8.51 -7.26 -12.42
CA GLU A 76 8.97 -5.86 -12.41
C GLU A 76 8.19 -5.00 -11.41
N LEU A 77 6.86 -5.05 -11.46
CA LEU A 77 5.99 -4.38 -10.49
C LEU A 77 6.34 -4.81 -9.06
N TRP A 78 6.44 -6.11 -8.81
CA TRP A 78 6.78 -6.65 -7.49
C TRP A 78 8.16 -6.18 -7.01
N SER A 79 9.12 -6.02 -7.92
CA SER A 79 10.44 -5.46 -7.63
C SER A 79 10.34 -3.98 -7.25
N GLN A 80 9.54 -3.19 -7.97
CA GLN A 80 9.29 -1.78 -7.64
C GLN A 80 8.59 -1.62 -6.29
N ILE A 81 7.57 -2.44 -6.00
CA ILE A 81 6.89 -2.45 -4.70
C ILE A 81 7.90 -2.73 -3.58
N ASN A 82 8.74 -3.76 -3.72
CA ASN A 82 9.76 -4.06 -2.71
C ASN A 82 10.77 -2.92 -2.55
N ALA A 83 11.23 -2.33 -3.66
CA ALA A 83 12.15 -1.21 -3.63
C ALA A 83 11.53 0.00 -2.91
N ALA A 84 10.29 0.35 -3.22
CA ALA A 84 9.56 1.44 -2.57
C ALA A 84 9.34 1.18 -1.08
N LEU A 85 9.00 -0.05 -0.71
CA LEU A 85 8.85 -0.48 0.69
C LEU A 85 10.17 -0.38 1.47
N GLN A 86 11.30 -0.74 0.87
CA GLN A 86 12.62 -0.61 1.50
C GLN A 86 13.09 0.85 1.55
N SER A 87 12.80 1.64 0.52
CA SER A 87 13.17 3.06 0.44
C SER A 87 12.49 3.88 1.53
N ASN A 88 11.21 3.61 1.82
CA ASN A 88 10.45 4.26 2.90
C ASN A 88 10.80 3.74 4.31
N SER A 89 11.98 3.14 4.51
CA SER A 89 12.50 2.71 5.82
C SER A 89 13.60 3.64 6.35
N LYS A 90 13.83 4.78 5.69
CA LYS A 90 14.88 5.74 6.05
C LYS A 90 14.33 7.07 6.54
#